data_AF-U2KKH1-F1
#
_entry.id   AF-U2KKH1-F1
#
_cell.length_a   1.000
_cell.length_b   1.000
_cell.length_c   1.000
_cell.angle_alpha   90.00
_cell.angle_beta   90.00
_cell.angle_gamma   90.00
#
_symmetry.space_group_name_H-M   'P 1'
#
loop_
_entity.id
_entity.type
_entity.pdbx_description
1 polymer ?
#
loop_
_entity_poly.entity_id
_entity_poly.type
_entity_poly.pdbx_seq_one_letter_code
_entity_poly.pdbx_strand_id
1 'polypeptide(L)'
;MPEETPSKHDFTQVVEIAQIQLSHLNNGAHFQFMKNVSDRLATDTKIKENAVGQAAIKALTEALTAEDKYLVLSQKSLLTDDIIKADKERDMLFAGYRTAVKGFLNMPVADLAKHAHQLWQHLVDYAIDPKMQLERETGLITNLCTDLAGEYATQVQALGLKPYVDALKTANERVETLLVQRTADNSTKVIGALAAARRTSDDAIRNLIKVVNALAILGKPADYAAFIDFMNTLVKRYKEQAMTTTSAKATAEKHKAEYEARVKPQLASFEEQQGFEKDSLSFTGKTKGTAAKRLFELSVKGQKAADGKVKTIWVGVNKDGTLYLVEEKKPKANEKGSEKPKTGGGTTEQPNFGIKHKNQP
;
A
#
# COMPACT_ATOMS: atom_id res chain seq x y z
N MET A 1 -41.82 -43.81 -26.11
CA MET A 1 -40.89 -42.98 -25.32
C MET A 1 -41.25 -41.54 -25.61
N PRO A 2 -41.58 -40.71 -24.61
CA PRO A 2 -41.73 -39.28 -24.87
C PRO A 2 -40.35 -38.70 -25.17
N GLU A 3 -40.23 -37.97 -26.28
CA GLU A 3 -39.05 -37.17 -26.61
C GLU A 3 -38.87 -36.11 -25.51
N GLU A 4 -37.77 -36.23 -24.74
CA GLU A 4 -37.29 -35.13 -23.92
C GLU A 4 -36.87 -33.99 -24.84
N THR A 5 -37.67 -32.94 -24.85
CA THR A 5 -37.31 -31.69 -25.53
C THR A 5 -36.03 -31.16 -24.86
N PRO A 6 -34.93 -30.94 -25.61
CA PRO A 6 -33.73 -30.37 -25.03
C PRO A 6 -34.07 -28.99 -24.47
N SER A 7 -33.75 -28.80 -23.18
CA SER A 7 -34.00 -27.55 -22.47
C SER A 7 -33.49 -26.36 -23.28
N LYS A 8 -34.39 -25.44 -23.65
CA LYS A 8 -34.09 -24.18 -24.35
C LYS A 8 -33.40 -23.16 -23.43
N HIS A 9 -32.40 -23.58 -22.66
CA HIS A 9 -31.56 -22.63 -21.93
C HIS A 9 -30.57 -22.01 -22.92
N ASP A 10 -30.84 -20.76 -23.31
CA ASP A 10 -29.89 -19.94 -24.07
C ASP A 10 -28.81 -19.43 -23.12
N PHE A 11 -27.67 -20.13 -23.10
CA PHE A 11 -26.51 -19.82 -22.28
C PHE A 11 -25.80 -18.51 -22.68
N THR A 12 -26.20 -17.85 -23.78
CA THR A 12 -25.53 -16.65 -24.30
C THR A 12 -26.12 -15.33 -23.81
N GLN A 13 -27.28 -15.35 -23.13
CA GLN A 13 -27.97 -14.13 -22.66
C GLN A 13 -27.82 -13.83 -21.16
N VAL A 14 -27.07 -14.64 -20.41
CA VAL A 14 -26.90 -14.43 -18.96
C VAL A 14 -25.86 -13.33 -18.70
N VAL A 15 -26.28 -12.24 -18.05
CA VAL A 15 -25.36 -11.18 -17.60
C VAL A 15 -24.49 -11.73 -16.48
N GLU A 16 -23.17 -11.59 -16.60
CA GLU A 16 -22.20 -12.02 -15.60
C GLU A 16 -21.69 -10.85 -14.75
N ILE A 17 -21.17 -11.18 -13.57
CA ILE A 17 -20.47 -10.20 -12.72
C ILE A 17 -19.10 -9.85 -13.35
N ALA A 18 -18.85 -8.56 -13.52
CA ALA A 18 -17.63 -8.01 -14.08
C ALA A 18 -16.43 -8.23 -13.15
N GLN A 19 -15.27 -8.47 -13.77
CA GLN A 19 -13.99 -8.61 -13.07
C GLN A 19 -13.54 -7.28 -12.43
N ILE A 20 -12.94 -7.37 -11.24
CA ILE A 20 -12.33 -6.25 -10.51
C ILE A 20 -10.91 -6.59 -10.07
N GLN A 21 -9.97 -5.66 -10.24
CA GLN A 21 -8.59 -5.81 -9.78
C GLN A 21 -8.48 -5.33 -8.33
N LEU A 22 -8.72 -6.25 -7.39
CA LEU A 22 -8.74 -5.99 -5.94
C LEU A 22 -7.38 -5.52 -5.40
N SER A 23 -6.28 -5.90 -6.07
CA SER A 23 -4.91 -5.48 -5.72
C SER A 23 -4.67 -3.97 -5.83
N HIS A 24 -5.46 -3.26 -6.65
CA HIS A 24 -5.33 -1.80 -6.81
C HIS A 24 -6.14 -1.02 -5.77
N LEU A 25 -6.93 -1.69 -4.93
CA LEU A 25 -7.64 -1.06 -3.84
C LEU A 25 -6.71 -0.90 -2.62
N ASN A 26 -6.68 0.30 -2.05
CA ASN A 26 -6.07 0.51 -0.74
C ASN A 26 -6.84 -0.28 0.35
N ASN A 27 -6.23 -0.50 1.52
CA ASN A 27 -6.81 -1.38 2.56
C ASN A 27 -8.23 -0.97 2.96
N GLY A 28 -8.50 0.32 3.14
CA GLY A 28 -9.84 0.80 3.52
C GLY A 28 -10.87 0.61 2.42
N ALA A 29 -10.53 0.92 1.16
CA ALA A 29 -11.41 0.71 0.02
C ALA A 29 -11.67 -0.78 -0.23
N HIS A 30 -10.65 -1.62 -0.07
CA HIS A 30 -10.77 -3.07 -0.18
C HIS A 30 -11.74 -3.64 0.87
N PHE A 31 -11.52 -3.30 2.15
CA PHE A 31 -12.39 -3.72 3.23
C PHE A 31 -13.84 -3.28 3.00
N GLN A 32 -14.05 -2.01 2.64
CA GLN A 32 -15.38 -1.48 2.36
C GLN A 32 -16.05 -2.17 1.15
N PHE A 33 -15.28 -2.59 0.14
CA PHE A 33 -15.81 -3.37 -0.97
C PHE A 33 -16.34 -4.71 -0.48
N MET A 34 -15.53 -5.47 0.24
CA MET A 34 -15.91 -6.76 0.82
C MET A 34 -17.13 -6.64 1.75
N LYS A 35 -17.16 -5.61 2.59
CA LYS A 35 -18.29 -5.31 3.47
C LYS A 35 -19.58 -5.06 2.70
N ASN A 36 -19.56 -4.20 1.67
CA ASN A 36 -20.76 -3.91 0.87
C ASN A 36 -21.33 -5.18 0.22
N VAL A 37 -20.45 -6.08 -0.24
CA VAL A 37 -20.87 -7.35 -0.83
C VAL A 37 -21.47 -8.28 0.24
N SER A 38 -20.81 -8.42 1.39
CA SER A 38 -21.31 -9.23 2.51
C SER A 38 -22.66 -8.72 3.04
N ASP A 39 -22.82 -7.40 3.19
CA ASP A 39 -24.06 -6.75 3.64
C ASP A 39 -25.20 -7.03 2.64
N ARG A 40 -24.92 -6.96 1.33
CA ARG A 40 -25.93 -7.30 0.32
C ARG A 40 -26.33 -8.77 0.38
N LEU A 41 -25.35 -9.68 0.48
CA LEU A 41 -25.61 -11.12 0.60
C LEU A 41 -26.41 -11.46 1.86
N ALA A 42 -26.26 -10.70 2.94
CA ALA A 42 -27.04 -10.89 4.16
C ALA A 42 -28.55 -10.69 3.93
N THR A 43 -28.95 -10.00 2.87
CA THR A 43 -30.36 -9.79 2.49
C THR A 43 -30.82 -10.64 1.30
N ASP A 44 -29.89 -11.30 0.60
CA ASP A 44 -30.19 -12.09 -0.59
C ASP A 44 -30.74 -13.47 -0.19
N THR A 45 -31.97 -13.78 -0.58
CA THR A 45 -32.62 -15.06 -0.24
C THR A 45 -32.24 -16.16 -1.23
N LYS A 46 -32.10 -15.85 -2.52
CA LYS A 46 -31.90 -16.83 -3.58
C LYS A 46 -30.52 -17.46 -3.57
N ILE A 47 -29.48 -16.69 -3.26
CA ILE A 47 -28.14 -17.24 -3.11
C ILE A 47 -28.05 -18.09 -1.82
N LYS A 48 -28.77 -17.70 -0.76
CA LYS A 48 -28.78 -18.43 0.53
C LYS A 48 -29.55 -19.75 0.49
N GLU A 49 -30.58 -19.85 -0.33
CA GLU A 49 -31.34 -21.10 -0.54
C GLU A 49 -30.47 -22.21 -1.15
N ASN A 50 -29.39 -21.84 -1.87
CA ASN A 50 -28.46 -22.79 -2.44
C ASN A 50 -27.31 -23.12 -1.46
N ALA A 51 -27.07 -24.42 -1.20
CA ALA A 51 -26.04 -24.86 -0.27
C ALA A 51 -24.61 -24.40 -0.64
N VAL A 52 -24.27 -24.38 -1.93
CA VAL A 52 -22.96 -23.89 -2.42
C VAL A 52 -22.87 -22.37 -2.26
N GLY A 53 -23.97 -21.66 -2.55
CA GLY A 53 -24.09 -20.22 -2.31
C GLY A 53 -23.91 -19.86 -0.82
N GLN A 54 -24.56 -20.59 0.07
CA GLN A 54 -24.45 -20.41 1.52
C GLN A 54 -22.99 -20.63 2.00
N ALA A 55 -22.33 -21.67 1.52
CA ALA A 55 -20.92 -21.93 1.84
C ALA A 55 -20.00 -20.79 1.37
N ALA A 56 -20.22 -20.25 0.17
CA ALA A 56 -19.46 -19.12 -0.36
C ALA A 56 -19.70 -17.82 0.42
N ILE A 57 -20.95 -17.56 0.83
CA ILE A 57 -21.28 -16.42 1.71
C ILE A 57 -20.55 -16.56 3.04
N LYS A 58 -20.61 -17.73 3.68
CA LYS A 58 -19.95 -17.99 4.96
C LYS A 58 -18.44 -17.75 4.86
N ALA A 59 -17.80 -18.28 3.82
CA ALA A 59 -16.37 -18.08 3.60
C ALA A 59 -16.00 -16.59 3.44
N LEU A 60 -16.81 -15.81 2.72
CA LEU A 60 -16.57 -14.37 2.56
C LEU A 60 -16.75 -13.61 3.89
N THR A 61 -17.78 -13.94 4.67
CA THR A 61 -18.03 -13.30 5.98
C THR A 61 -16.92 -13.63 6.99
N GLU A 62 -16.43 -14.86 7.01
CA GLU A 62 -15.30 -15.27 7.86
C GLU A 62 -14.00 -14.56 7.44
N ALA A 63 -13.74 -14.47 6.13
CA ALA A 63 -12.58 -13.74 5.60
C ALA A 63 -12.64 -12.24 5.93
N LEU A 64 -13.81 -11.62 5.79
CA LEU A 64 -14.04 -10.21 6.14
C LEU A 64 -13.80 -9.95 7.63
N THR A 65 -14.26 -10.85 8.50
CA THR A 65 -14.05 -10.75 9.95
C THR A 65 -12.56 -10.84 10.29
N ALA A 66 -11.83 -11.73 9.61
CA ALA A 66 -10.38 -11.83 9.76
C ALA A 66 -9.67 -10.56 9.26
N GLU A 67 -10.10 -9.98 8.14
CA GLU A 67 -9.53 -8.74 7.61
C GLU A 67 -9.77 -7.55 8.54
N ASP A 68 -10.98 -7.41 9.10
CA ASP A 68 -11.34 -6.35 10.06
C ASP A 68 -10.39 -6.32 11.26
N LYS A 69 -10.12 -7.51 11.83
CA LYS A 69 -9.20 -7.68 12.97
C LYS A 69 -7.82 -7.08 12.72
N TYR A 70 -7.33 -7.11 11.48
CA TYR A 70 -5.99 -6.64 11.12
C TYR A 70 -6.00 -5.27 10.44
N LEU A 71 -7.17 -4.71 10.10
CA LEU A 71 -7.30 -3.47 9.33
C LEU A 71 -6.78 -2.25 10.08
N VAL A 72 -7.07 -2.17 11.38
CA VAL A 72 -6.68 -1.04 12.27
C VAL A 72 -5.86 -1.57 13.46
N LEU A 73 -4.88 -2.42 13.21
CA LEU A 73 -3.87 -2.69 14.24
C LEU A 73 -2.97 -1.47 14.39
N SER A 74 -2.96 -0.87 15.59
CA SER A 74 -2.02 0.20 15.92
C SER A 74 -0.59 -0.30 15.72
N GLN A 75 0.13 0.31 14.79
CA GLN A 75 1.55 0.02 14.58
C GLN A 75 2.42 0.62 15.69
N LYS A 76 1.98 1.74 16.28
CA LYS A 76 2.67 2.39 17.40
C LYS A 76 2.37 1.65 18.71
N SER A 77 3.43 1.31 19.45
CA SER A 77 3.27 0.83 20.83
C SER A 77 2.78 2.00 21.68
N LEU A 78 1.64 1.79 22.35
CA LEU A 78 1.07 2.76 23.29
C LEU A 78 2.01 3.01 24.48
N LEU A 79 2.95 2.08 24.74
CA LEU A 79 3.92 2.17 25.83
C LEU A 79 5.11 3.07 25.51
N THR A 80 5.26 3.55 24.27
CA THR A 80 6.44 4.34 23.87
C THR A 80 6.56 5.61 24.70
N ASP A 81 5.46 6.34 24.86
CA ASP A 81 5.43 7.60 25.61
C ASP A 81 5.61 7.34 27.12
N ASP A 82 5.06 6.23 27.63
CA ASP A 82 5.23 5.82 29.02
C ASP A 82 6.69 5.41 29.33
N ILE A 83 7.35 4.71 28.41
CA ILE A 83 8.78 4.38 28.51
C ILE A 83 9.60 5.67 28.57
N ILE A 84 9.37 6.61 27.65
CA ILE A 84 10.10 7.90 27.63
C ILE A 84 9.90 8.67 28.94
N LYS A 85 8.69 8.65 29.49
CA LYS A 85 8.40 9.32 30.76
C LYS A 85 9.12 8.66 31.94
N ALA A 86 9.07 7.34 32.03
CA ALA A 86 9.73 6.58 33.10
C ALA A 86 11.27 6.70 33.02
N ASP A 87 11.81 6.66 31.80
CA ASP A 87 13.22 6.88 31.48
C ASP A 87 13.69 8.25 31.97
N LYS A 88 12.96 9.31 31.62
CA LYS A 88 13.25 10.66 32.09
C LYS A 88 13.22 10.79 33.62
N GLU A 89 12.28 10.12 34.28
CA GLU A 89 12.20 10.09 35.75
C GLU A 89 13.46 9.41 36.35
N ARG A 90 13.85 8.27 35.81
CA ARG A 90 15.07 7.55 36.20
C ARG A 90 16.31 8.43 36.01
N ASP A 91 16.45 9.10 34.87
CA ASP A 91 17.58 9.97 34.57
C ASP A 91 17.70 11.13 35.55
N MET A 92 16.57 11.75 35.90
CA MET A 92 16.53 12.82 36.90
C MET A 92 16.97 12.32 38.27
N LEU A 93 16.53 11.13 38.68
CA LEU A 93 16.91 10.51 39.96
C LEU A 93 18.39 10.13 39.99
N PHE A 94 18.91 9.54 38.90
CA PHE A 94 20.32 9.20 38.78
C PHE A 94 21.21 10.45 38.82
N ALA A 95 20.84 11.50 38.08
CA ALA A 95 21.54 12.79 38.11
C ALA A 95 21.49 13.45 39.50
N GLY A 96 20.35 13.36 40.19
CA GLY A 96 20.18 13.83 41.56
C GLY A 96 21.08 13.10 42.54
N TYR A 97 21.09 11.75 42.50
CA TYR A 97 21.98 10.91 43.31
C TYR A 97 23.45 11.28 43.08
N ARG A 98 23.89 11.33 41.81
CA ARG A 98 25.26 11.68 41.44
C ARG A 98 25.66 13.07 41.96
N THR A 99 24.76 14.05 41.86
CA THR A 99 24.99 15.41 42.35
C THR A 99 25.08 15.46 43.87
N ALA A 100 24.23 14.70 44.57
CA ALA A 100 24.27 14.60 46.02
C ALA A 100 25.60 14.01 46.51
N VAL A 101 26.05 12.88 45.95
CA VAL A 101 27.37 12.28 46.25
C VAL A 101 28.49 13.29 46.01
N LYS A 102 28.47 14.00 44.88
CA LYS A 102 29.46 15.03 44.55
C LYS A 102 29.51 16.15 45.60
N GLY A 103 28.36 16.54 46.13
CA GLY A 103 28.25 17.57 47.16
C GLY A 103 28.97 17.20 48.46
N PHE A 104 29.03 15.91 48.81
CA PHE A 104 29.70 15.45 50.03
C PHE A 104 31.23 15.31 49.92
N LEU A 105 31.82 15.44 48.72
CA LEU A 105 33.26 15.22 48.50
C LEU A 105 34.16 16.16 49.30
N ASN A 106 33.75 17.42 49.50
CA ASN A 106 34.54 18.43 50.19
C ASN A 106 33.96 18.76 51.58
N MET A 107 33.26 17.80 52.20
CA MET A 107 32.66 18.03 53.51
C MET A 107 33.72 18.20 54.60
N PRO A 108 33.51 19.14 55.55
CA PRO A 108 34.45 19.34 56.66
C PRO A 108 34.51 18.17 57.63
N VAL A 109 33.52 17.26 57.58
CA VAL A 109 33.51 16.01 58.36
C VAL A 109 34.23 14.92 57.57
N ALA A 110 35.45 14.58 58.00
CA ALA A 110 36.37 13.69 57.26
C ALA A 110 35.77 12.31 56.94
N ASP A 111 35.03 11.70 57.88
CA ASP A 111 34.41 10.38 57.69
C ASP A 111 33.33 10.41 56.61
N LEU A 112 32.51 11.47 56.56
CA LEU A 112 31.50 11.63 55.52
C LEU A 112 32.14 11.89 54.15
N ALA A 113 33.19 12.70 54.09
CA ALA A 113 33.95 12.91 52.85
C ALA A 113 34.56 11.60 52.34
N LYS A 114 35.10 10.76 53.22
CA LYS A 114 35.63 9.43 52.87
C LYS A 114 34.56 8.52 52.27
N HIS A 115 33.36 8.46 52.86
CA HIS A 115 32.24 7.71 52.30
C HIS A 115 31.82 8.24 50.92
N ALA A 116 31.80 9.56 50.74
CA ALA A 116 31.48 10.19 49.46
C ALA A 116 32.52 9.88 48.38
N HIS A 117 33.82 9.86 48.71
CA HIS A 117 34.88 9.47 47.79
C HIS A 117 34.73 8.04 47.28
N GLN A 118 34.37 7.09 48.16
CA GLN A 118 34.13 5.70 47.78
C GLN A 118 32.94 5.58 46.80
N LEU A 119 31.81 6.20 47.14
CA LEU A 119 30.63 6.22 46.26
C LEU A 119 30.89 6.94 44.93
N TRP A 120 31.69 8.01 44.95
CA TRP A 120 32.03 8.73 43.73
C TRP A 120 32.92 7.89 42.80
N GLN A 121 33.92 7.19 43.34
CA GLN A 121 34.73 6.28 42.54
C GLN A 121 33.87 5.18 41.93
N HIS A 122 32.97 4.59 42.72
CA HIS A 122 32.04 3.58 42.25
C HIS A 122 31.15 4.08 41.10
N LEU A 123 30.63 5.32 41.20
CA LEU A 123 29.89 5.98 40.11
C LEU A 123 30.74 6.20 38.86
N VAL A 124 32.04 6.50 39.01
CA VAL A 124 32.98 6.65 37.90
C VAL A 124 33.22 5.31 37.23
N ASP A 125 33.41 4.23 38.00
CA ASP A 125 33.67 2.88 37.49
C ASP A 125 32.50 2.33 36.66
N TYR A 126 31.26 2.61 37.08
CA TYR A 126 30.06 2.27 36.31
C TYR A 126 29.93 3.05 35.00
N ALA A 127 30.50 4.26 34.94
CA ALA A 127 30.52 5.13 33.75
C ALA A 127 29.15 5.27 33.05
N ILE A 128 28.07 5.36 33.83
CA ILE A 128 26.71 5.47 33.29
C ILE A 128 26.50 6.86 32.65
N ASP A 129 26.26 6.85 31.34
CA ASP A 129 25.74 7.93 30.52
C ASP A 129 24.25 7.70 30.22
N PRO A 130 23.33 8.55 30.71
CA PRO A 130 21.89 8.46 30.43
C PRO A 130 21.49 8.52 28.94
N LYS A 131 22.43 8.83 28.05
CA LYS A 131 22.21 8.82 26.60
C LYS A 131 22.60 7.51 25.93
N MET A 132 23.03 6.51 26.70
CA MET A 132 23.39 5.21 26.15
C MET A 132 22.15 4.41 25.74
N GLN A 133 22.36 3.21 25.22
CA GLN A 133 21.25 2.33 24.87
C GLN A 133 20.47 1.91 26.12
N LEU A 134 19.14 1.99 26.04
CA LEU A 134 18.23 1.93 27.19
C LEU A 134 18.38 0.65 28.01
N GLU A 135 18.45 -0.52 27.37
CA GLU A 135 18.58 -1.80 28.07
C GLU A 135 19.96 -1.94 28.76
N ARG A 136 21.03 -1.40 28.16
CA ARG A 136 22.36 -1.33 28.77
C ARG A 136 22.32 -0.45 30.02
N GLU A 137 21.68 0.72 29.93
CA GLU A 137 21.53 1.60 31.08
C GLU A 137 20.72 0.93 32.20
N THR A 138 19.58 0.31 31.85
CA THR A 138 18.75 -0.42 32.82
C THR A 138 19.54 -1.49 33.56
N GLY A 139 20.35 -2.29 32.86
CA GLY A 139 21.18 -3.31 33.51
C GLY A 139 22.26 -2.72 34.42
N LEU A 140 22.93 -1.65 34.00
CA LEU A 140 23.94 -0.97 34.82
C LEU A 140 23.33 -0.33 36.07
N ILE A 141 22.18 0.31 35.96
CA ILE A 141 21.48 0.92 37.11
C ILE A 141 20.95 -0.17 38.05
N THR A 142 20.49 -1.32 37.55
CA THR A 142 20.10 -2.46 38.41
C THR A 142 21.27 -2.94 39.25
N ASN A 143 22.44 -3.13 38.64
CA ASN A 143 23.63 -3.57 39.37
C ASN A 143 24.10 -2.50 40.35
N LEU A 144 24.16 -1.22 39.93
CA LEU A 144 24.49 -0.10 40.82
C LEU A 144 23.58 -0.07 42.05
N CYS A 145 22.26 -0.12 41.87
CA CYS A 145 21.32 -0.14 42.99
C CYS A 145 21.49 -1.35 43.92
N THR A 146 21.93 -2.49 43.38
CA THR A 146 22.24 -3.70 44.17
C THR A 146 23.48 -3.47 45.02
N ASP A 147 24.55 -2.92 44.45
CA ASP A 147 25.80 -2.62 45.17
C ASP A 147 25.56 -1.56 46.25
N LEU A 148 24.75 -0.53 45.95
CA LEU A 148 24.37 0.53 46.89
C LEU A 148 23.50 0.03 48.06
N ALA A 149 22.71 -1.02 47.85
CA ALA A 149 21.92 -1.67 48.90
C ALA A 149 22.71 -2.73 49.68
N GLY A 150 23.84 -3.20 49.12
CA GLY A 150 24.71 -4.23 49.69
C GLY A 150 26.04 -3.65 50.17
N GLU A 151 27.08 -3.81 49.34
CA GLU A 151 28.47 -3.45 49.67
C GLU A 151 28.62 -1.99 50.15
N TYR A 152 27.84 -1.07 49.59
CA TYR A 152 27.93 0.36 49.88
C TYR A 152 26.81 0.88 50.81
N ALA A 153 26.04 -0.01 51.45
CA ALA A 153 24.90 0.37 52.29
C ALA A 153 25.29 1.29 53.46
N THR A 154 26.46 1.06 54.07
CA THR A 154 26.98 1.91 55.17
C THR A 154 27.22 3.34 54.70
N GLN A 155 27.84 3.50 53.53
CA GLN A 155 28.15 4.79 52.92
C GLN A 155 26.85 5.53 52.54
N VAL A 156 25.90 4.82 51.93
CA VAL A 156 24.59 5.35 51.56
C VAL A 156 23.82 5.82 52.79
N GLN A 157 23.85 5.06 53.88
CA GLN A 157 23.19 5.41 55.14
C GLN A 157 23.87 6.62 55.80
N ALA A 158 25.21 6.66 55.85
CA ALA A 158 25.96 7.74 56.46
C ALA A 158 25.73 9.10 55.79
N LEU A 159 25.52 9.11 54.47
CA LEU A 159 25.24 10.33 53.70
C LEU A 159 23.75 10.64 53.55
N GLY A 160 22.85 9.82 54.11
CA GLY A 160 21.40 10.01 54.00
C GLY A 160 20.87 9.85 52.58
N LEU A 161 21.54 9.07 51.73
CA LEU A 161 21.21 8.94 50.30
C LEU A 161 20.22 7.81 50.01
N LYS A 162 19.79 7.06 51.03
CA LYS A 162 18.85 5.94 50.87
C LYS A 162 17.59 6.30 50.06
N PRO A 163 16.93 7.47 50.26
CA PRO A 163 15.76 7.83 49.47
C PRO A 163 16.04 7.94 47.96
N TYR A 164 17.22 8.41 47.57
CA TYR A 164 17.63 8.44 46.16
C TYR A 164 17.82 7.04 45.59
N VAL A 165 18.48 6.15 46.34
CA VAL A 165 18.75 4.77 45.90
C VAL A 165 17.45 3.99 45.74
N ASP A 166 16.54 4.09 46.71
CA ASP A 166 15.23 3.43 46.66
C ASP A 166 14.40 3.94 45.47
N ALA A 167 14.31 5.27 45.30
CA ALA A 167 13.56 5.87 44.21
C ALA A 167 14.15 5.52 42.83
N LEU A 168 15.48 5.56 42.69
CA LEU A 168 16.17 5.18 41.45
C LEU A 168 15.91 3.71 41.10
N LYS A 169 15.95 2.82 42.10
CA LYS A 169 15.62 1.40 41.92
C LYS A 169 14.20 1.23 41.41
N THR A 170 13.21 1.85 42.06
CA THR A 170 11.81 1.77 41.62
C THR A 170 11.60 2.33 40.21
N ALA A 171 12.23 3.46 39.87
CA ALA A 171 12.14 4.03 38.53
C ALA A 171 12.76 3.10 37.47
N ASN A 172 13.90 2.46 37.79
CA ASN A 172 14.55 1.52 36.88
C ASN A 172 13.72 0.25 36.65
N GLU A 173 13.16 -0.34 37.72
CA GLU A 173 12.25 -1.50 37.64
C GLU A 173 10.99 -1.19 36.80
N ARG A 174 10.49 0.06 36.87
CA ARG A 174 9.38 0.51 36.03
C ARG A 174 9.76 0.54 34.55
N VAL A 175 10.94 1.07 34.21
CA VAL A 175 11.45 1.05 32.83
C VAL A 175 11.59 -0.39 32.34
N GLU A 176 12.22 -1.27 33.13
CA GLU A 176 12.38 -2.69 32.80
C GLU A 176 11.03 -3.37 32.54
N THR A 177 10.05 -3.17 33.42
CA THR A 177 8.70 -3.73 33.27
C THR A 177 8.05 -3.28 31.97
N LEU A 178 8.13 -2.00 31.62
CA LEU A 178 7.57 -1.46 30.39
C LEU A 178 8.27 -2.01 29.14
N LEU A 179 9.59 -2.24 29.19
CA LEU A 179 10.35 -2.82 28.09
C LEU A 179 9.98 -4.29 27.86
N VAL A 180 9.81 -5.06 28.93
CA VAL A 180 9.33 -6.45 28.87
C VAL A 180 7.92 -6.49 28.31
N GLN A 181 7.02 -5.64 28.79
CA GLN A 181 5.65 -5.55 28.28
C GLN A 181 5.63 -5.17 26.79
N ARG A 182 6.42 -4.18 26.37
CA ARG A 182 6.55 -3.81 24.94
C ARG A 182 7.03 -4.98 24.09
N THR A 183 7.96 -5.79 24.62
CA THR A 183 8.47 -6.99 23.94
C THR A 183 7.38 -8.05 23.83
N ALA A 184 6.62 -8.30 24.90
CA ALA A 184 5.49 -9.21 24.88
C ALA A 184 4.42 -8.76 23.87
N ASP A 185 4.01 -7.50 23.90
CA ASP A 185 3.04 -6.92 22.96
C ASP A 185 3.51 -7.08 21.51
N ASN A 186 4.79 -6.79 21.24
CA ASN A 186 5.37 -6.93 19.91
C ASN A 186 5.49 -8.39 19.47
N SER A 187 5.73 -9.34 20.39
CA SER A 187 5.81 -10.77 20.07
C SER A 187 4.49 -11.35 19.55
N THR A 188 3.35 -10.75 19.94
CA THR A 188 2.02 -11.14 19.44
C THR A 188 1.68 -10.54 18.07
N LYS A 189 2.46 -9.58 17.59
CA LYS A 189 2.21 -8.95 16.29
C LYS A 189 2.61 -9.89 15.16
N VAL A 190 1.60 -10.39 14.44
CA VAL A 190 1.82 -11.18 13.23
C VAL A 190 2.13 -10.24 12.06
N ILE A 191 3.40 -10.12 11.70
CA ILE A 191 3.85 -9.33 10.55
C ILE A 191 3.17 -9.87 9.29
N GLY A 192 2.57 -8.96 8.50
CA GLY A 192 1.89 -9.33 7.27
C GLY A 192 0.50 -9.96 7.46
N ALA A 193 -0.05 -10.00 8.67
CA ALA A 193 -1.38 -10.58 8.92
C ALA A 193 -2.49 -9.94 8.09
N LEU A 194 -2.49 -8.60 7.94
CA LEU A 194 -3.46 -7.91 7.09
C LEU A 194 -3.31 -8.31 5.61
N ALA A 195 -2.07 -8.46 5.12
CA ALA A 195 -1.83 -8.89 3.76
C ALA A 195 -2.30 -10.34 3.52
N ALA A 196 -2.09 -11.23 4.49
CA ALA A 196 -2.61 -12.59 4.46
C ALA A 196 -4.16 -12.61 4.50
N ALA A 197 -4.76 -11.83 5.40
CA ALA A 197 -6.22 -11.73 5.50
C ALA A 197 -6.85 -11.17 4.21
N ARG A 198 -6.25 -10.14 3.60
CA ARG A 198 -6.68 -9.63 2.30
C ARG A 198 -6.64 -10.69 1.20
N ARG A 199 -5.61 -11.55 1.16
CA ARG A 199 -5.54 -12.67 0.20
C ARG A 199 -6.70 -13.66 0.40
N THR A 200 -7.02 -13.97 1.65
CA THR A 200 -8.17 -14.83 1.97
C THR A 200 -9.49 -14.19 1.53
N SER A 201 -9.70 -12.89 1.78
CA SER A 201 -10.88 -12.15 1.31
C SER A 201 -10.97 -12.12 -0.22
N ASP A 202 -9.84 -11.87 -0.88
CA ASP A 202 -9.67 -11.90 -2.34
C ASP A 202 -10.09 -13.24 -2.95
N ASP A 203 -9.65 -14.34 -2.36
CA ASP A 203 -10.00 -15.68 -2.83
C ASP A 203 -11.47 -16.01 -2.55
N ALA A 204 -11.99 -15.61 -1.40
CA ALA A 204 -13.40 -15.79 -1.04
C ALA A 204 -14.34 -15.05 -1.99
N ILE A 205 -14.06 -13.78 -2.33
CA ILE A 205 -14.90 -13.03 -3.26
C ILE A 205 -14.79 -13.55 -4.69
N ARG A 206 -13.60 -13.97 -5.15
CA ARG A 206 -13.44 -14.60 -6.46
C ARG A 206 -14.24 -15.89 -6.56
N ASN A 207 -14.24 -16.70 -5.49
CA ASN A 207 -15.03 -17.92 -5.43
C ASN A 207 -16.53 -17.60 -5.43
N LEU A 208 -16.98 -16.64 -4.63
CA LEU A 208 -18.38 -16.21 -4.61
C LEU A 208 -18.86 -15.77 -6.01
N ILE A 209 -18.08 -14.94 -6.71
CA ILE A 209 -18.42 -14.48 -8.06
C ILE A 209 -18.61 -15.66 -9.02
N LYS A 210 -17.71 -16.65 -8.97
CA LYS A 210 -17.83 -17.88 -9.77
C LYS A 210 -19.09 -18.66 -9.44
N VAL A 211 -19.40 -18.83 -8.16
CA VAL A 211 -20.61 -19.54 -7.71
C VAL A 211 -21.86 -18.83 -8.18
N VAL A 212 -21.95 -17.51 -8.01
CA VAL A 212 -23.14 -16.74 -8.43
C VAL A 212 -23.32 -16.78 -9.95
N ASN A 213 -22.26 -16.59 -10.74
CA ASN A 213 -22.36 -16.72 -12.20
C ASN A 213 -22.80 -18.14 -12.60
N ALA A 214 -22.26 -19.19 -11.96
CA ALA A 214 -22.67 -20.57 -12.24
C ALA A 214 -24.14 -20.83 -11.86
N LEU A 215 -24.62 -20.30 -10.74
CA LEU A 215 -26.02 -20.40 -10.34
C LEU A 215 -26.95 -19.67 -11.31
N ALA A 216 -26.53 -18.51 -11.85
CA ALA A 216 -27.29 -17.79 -12.86
C ALA A 216 -27.37 -18.55 -14.20
N ILE A 217 -26.29 -19.24 -14.59
CA ILE A 217 -26.20 -20.03 -15.82
C ILE A 217 -27.01 -21.33 -15.72
N LEU A 218 -26.88 -22.05 -14.60
CA LEU A 218 -27.48 -23.37 -14.40
C LEU A 218 -28.91 -23.31 -13.85
N GLY A 219 -29.25 -22.23 -13.15
CA GLY A 219 -30.56 -22.00 -12.55
C GLY A 219 -31.44 -21.07 -13.40
N LYS A 220 -32.31 -20.33 -12.73
CA LYS A 220 -33.15 -19.31 -13.36
C LYS A 220 -32.44 -17.95 -13.29
N PRO A 221 -31.97 -17.36 -14.41
CA PRO A 221 -31.18 -16.13 -14.39
C PRO A 221 -31.85 -14.96 -13.66
N ALA A 222 -33.18 -14.85 -13.79
CA ALA A 222 -33.98 -13.80 -13.16
C ALA A 222 -33.88 -13.79 -11.62
N ASP A 223 -33.59 -14.93 -10.99
CA ASP A 223 -33.50 -15.05 -9.54
C ASP A 223 -32.19 -14.43 -8.99
N TYR A 224 -31.17 -14.26 -9.84
CA TYR A 224 -29.85 -13.73 -9.48
C TYR A 224 -29.54 -12.35 -10.07
N ALA A 225 -30.34 -11.89 -11.05
CA ALA A 225 -30.12 -10.65 -11.79
C ALA A 225 -29.93 -9.43 -10.89
N ALA A 226 -30.78 -9.26 -9.86
CA ALA A 226 -30.70 -8.12 -8.95
C ALA A 226 -29.39 -8.06 -8.15
N PHE A 227 -28.77 -9.20 -7.84
CA PHE A 227 -27.47 -9.25 -7.19
C PHE A 227 -26.33 -8.97 -8.19
N ILE A 228 -26.42 -9.53 -9.40
CA ILE A 228 -25.45 -9.31 -10.47
C ILE A 228 -25.39 -7.83 -10.86
N ASP A 229 -26.54 -7.16 -11.02
CA ASP A 229 -26.63 -5.73 -11.31
C ASP A 229 -26.03 -4.87 -10.20
N PHE A 230 -26.28 -5.25 -8.94
CA PHE A 230 -25.66 -4.60 -7.80
C PHE A 230 -24.14 -4.74 -7.83
N MET A 231 -23.63 -5.95 -8.06
CA MET A 231 -22.20 -6.22 -8.16
C MET A 231 -21.55 -5.43 -9.29
N ASN A 232 -22.17 -5.38 -10.47
CA ASN A 232 -21.68 -4.63 -11.62
C ASN A 232 -21.66 -3.12 -11.36
N THR A 233 -22.70 -2.60 -10.72
CA THR A 233 -22.76 -1.19 -10.28
C THR A 233 -21.67 -0.87 -9.26
N LEU A 234 -21.44 -1.77 -8.29
CA LEU A 234 -20.40 -1.64 -7.29
C LEU A 234 -19.01 -1.66 -7.92
N VAL A 235 -18.72 -2.63 -8.79
CA VAL A 235 -17.44 -2.74 -9.51
C VAL A 235 -17.16 -1.49 -10.33
N LYS A 236 -18.15 -0.98 -11.05
CA LYS A 236 -18.02 0.27 -11.81
C LYS A 236 -17.63 1.44 -10.90
N ARG A 237 -18.35 1.62 -9.78
CA ARG A 237 -18.07 2.69 -8.80
C ARG A 237 -16.63 2.62 -8.29
N TYR A 238 -16.16 1.42 -7.91
CA TYR A 238 -14.80 1.24 -7.39
C TYR A 238 -13.72 1.46 -8.44
N LYS A 239 -13.95 1.05 -9.71
CA LYS A 239 -13.05 1.38 -10.82
C LYS A 239 -12.92 2.89 -11.02
N GLU A 240 -14.02 3.62 -10.93
CA GLU A 240 -14.08 5.07 -11.14
C GLU A 240 -13.60 5.92 -9.96
N GLN A 241 -13.72 5.42 -8.73
CA GLN A 241 -13.46 6.23 -7.52
C GLN A 241 -12.25 5.78 -6.72
N ALA A 242 -11.97 4.47 -6.69
CA ALA A 242 -10.95 3.91 -5.81
C ALA A 242 -9.70 3.43 -6.57
N MET A 243 -9.80 3.19 -7.89
CA MET A 243 -8.69 2.72 -8.72
C MET A 243 -8.07 3.82 -9.59
N THR A 244 -8.80 4.92 -9.86
CA THR A 244 -8.20 6.12 -10.46
C THR A 244 -7.70 7.02 -9.35
N THR A 245 -6.39 7.28 -9.31
CA THR A 245 -5.88 8.26 -8.36
C THR A 245 -6.42 9.65 -8.72
N THR A 246 -6.84 10.44 -7.72
CA THR A 246 -7.25 11.84 -7.90
C THR A 246 -6.19 12.62 -8.68
N SER A 247 -4.90 12.29 -8.50
CA SER A 247 -3.79 12.85 -9.24
C SER A 247 -3.79 12.49 -10.73
N ALA A 248 -4.10 11.25 -11.11
CA ALA A 248 -4.18 10.86 -12.51
C ALA A 248 -5.34 11.57 -13.23
N LYS A 249 -6.50 11.69 -12.57
CA LYS A 249 -7.64 12.42 -13.12
C LYS A 249 -7.36 13.91 -13.25
N ALA A 250 -6.81 14.54 -12.21
CA ALA A 250 -6.40 15.94 -12.25
C ALA A 250 -5.31 16.20 -13.30
N THR A 251 -4.38 15.27 -13.48
CA THR A 251 -3.32 15.36 -14.51
C THR A 251 -3.91 15.21 -15.92
N ALA A 252 -4.87 14.29 -16.12
CA ALA A 252 -5.56 14.14 -17.39
C ALA A 252 -6.40 15.38 -17.75
N GLU A 253 -7.11 15.96 -16.78
CA GLU A 253 -7.87 17.21 -16.94
C GLU A 253 -6.94 18.39 -17.25
N LYS A 254 -5.82 18.51 -16.52
CA LYS A 254 -4.78 19.52 -16.79
C LYS A 254 -4.21 19.39 -18.19
N HIS A 255 -3.83 18.19 -18.61
CA HIS A 255 -3.32 17.96 -19.96
C HIS A 255 -4.37 18.23 -21.03
N LYS A 256 -5.64 17.84 -20.80
CA LYS A 256 -6.72 18.15 -21.73
C LYS A 256 -6.87 19.67 -21.92
N ALA A 257 -6.86 20.44 -20.83
CA ALA A 257 -6.94 21.90 -20.87
C ALA A 257 -5.71 22.53 -21.56
N GLU A 258 -4.51 22.02 -21.27
CA GLU A 258 -3.26 22.44 -21.94
C GLU A 258 -3.32 22.19 -23.45
N TYR A 259 -3.78 21.01 -23.87
CA TYR A 259 -3.92 20.64 -25.28
C TYR A 259 -4.99 21.49 -25.98
N GLU A 260 -6.12 21.73 -25.32
CA GLU A 260 -7.16 22.60 -25.86
C GLU A 260 -6.64 24.03 -26.04
N ALA A 261 -5.87 24.56 -25.07
CA ALA A 261 -5.27 25.89 -25.17
C ALA A 261 -4.25 26.01 -26.31
N ARG A 262 -3.57 24.92 -26.70
CA ARG A 262 -2.63 24.91 -27.83
C ARG A 262 -3.32 24.93 -29.19
N VAL A 263 -4.51 24.33 -29.28
CA VAL A 263 -5.20 24.13 -30.55
C VAL A 263 -6.24 25.22 -30.81
N LYS A 264 -7.01 25.60 -29.78
CA LYS A 264 -8.15 26.52 -29.87
C LYS A 264 -7.84 27.88 -30.53
N PRO A 265 -6.71 28.56 -30.24
CA PRO A 265 -6.42 29.87 -30.84
C PRO A 265 -6.21 29.84 -32.36
N GLN A 266 -5.89 28.67 -32.91
CA GLN A 266 -5.49 28.49 -34.31
C GLN A 266 -6.57 27.79 -35.14
N LEU A 267 -7.69 27.42 -34.52
CA LEU A 267 -8.82 26.78 -35.22
C LEU A 267 -9.41 27.69 -36.29
N ALA A 268 -9.65 28.97 -35.98
CA ALA A 268 -10.25 29.89 -36.94
C ALA A 268 -9.38 30.12 -38.20
N SER A 269 -8.07 30.36 -38.02
CA SER A 269 -7.14 30.48 -39.15
C SER A 269 -6.99 29.17 -39.92
N PHE A 270 -7.06 28.03 -39.23
CA PHE A 270 -7.00 26.71 -39.88
C PHE A 270 -8.28 26.40 -40.66
N GLU A 271 -9.46 26.80 -40.15
CA GLU A 271 -10.74 26.70 -40.86
C GLU A 271 -10.70 27.49 -42.16
N GLU A 272 -10.24 28.74 -42.12
CA GLU A 272 -10.10 29.61 -43.28
C GLU A 272 -9.10 29.04 -44.31
N GLN A 273 -7.95 28.55 -43.85
CA GLN A 273 -6.92 27.98 -44.73
C GLN A 273 -7.39 26.69 -45.43
N GLN A 274 -8.17 25.86 -44.74
CA GLN A 274 -8.63 24.57 -45.26
C GLN A 274 -10.03 24.63 -45.89
N GLY A 275 -10.66 25.80 -45.92
CA GLY A 275 -12.00 26.00 -46.51
C GLY A 275 -13.14 25.38 -45.70
N PHE A 276 -12.99 25.24 -44.38
CA PHE A 276 -14.07 24.83 -43.49
C PHE A 276 -14.98 26.02 -43.15
N GLU A 277 -16.24 25.74 -42.80
CA GLU A 277 -17.13 26.75 -42.25
C GLU A 277 -16.56 27.29 -40.94
N LYS A 278 -16.74 28.59 -40.69
CA LYS A 278 -16.34 29.23 -39.45
C LYS A 278 -17.00 28.56 -38.24
N ASP A 279 -16.23 28.28 -37.20
CA ASP A 279 -16.65 27.62 -35.96
C ASP A 279 -17.21 26.19 -36.17
N SER A 280 -16.71 25.48 -37.18
CA SER A 280 -17.11 24.10 -37.49
C SER A 280 -16.17 23.04 -36.89
N LEU A 281 -14.96 23.41 -36.49
CA LEU A 281 -13.98 22.50 -35.89
C LEU A 281 -13.95 22.61 -34.36
N SER A 282 -13.91 21.47 -33.69
CA SER A 282 -13.77 21.42 -32.23
C SER A 282 -12.88 20.28 -31.77
N PHE A 283 -12.06 20.52 -30.74
CA PHE A 283 -11.12 19.53 -30.21
C PHE A 283 -11.85 18.45 -29.40
N THR A 284 -11.62 17.17 -29.71
CA THR A 284 -12.32 16.06 -29.04
C THR A 284 -11.70 15.66 -27.69
N GLY A 285 -10.55 16.22 -27.35
CA GLY A 285 -9.76 15.81 -26.17
C GLY A 285 -8.79 14.66 -26.44
N LYS A 286 -8.85 14.01 -27.61
CA LYS A 286 -7.94 12.90 -27.95
C LYS A 286 -6.67 13.40 -28.61
N THR A 287 -5.55 12.79 -28.21
CA THR A 287 -4.24 13.05 -28.82
C THR A 287 -3.51 11.73 -29.12
N LYS A 288 -2.64 11.72 -30.12
CA LYS A 288 -1.77 10.58 -30.45
C LYS A 288 -0.34 11.06 -30.70
N GLY A 289 0.65 10.19 -30.44
CA GLY A 289 2.08 10.51 -30.65
C GLY A 289 2.80 11.08 -29.42
N THR A 290 4.10 11.35 -29.60
CA THR A 290 5.01 11.85 -28.55
C THR A 290 5.01 13.38 -28.49
N ALA A 291 5.53 13.98 -27.41
CA ALA A 291 5.41 15.43 -27.13
C ALA A 291 5.73 16.35 -28.32
N ALA A 292 6.81 16.08 -29.06
CA ALA A 292 7.23 16.89 -30.21
C ALA A 292 6.47 16.61 -31.51
N LYS A 293 5.74 15.49 -31.62
CA LYS A 293 4.97 15.06 -32.80
C LYS A 293 3.52 14.76 -32.43
N ARG A 294 3.00 15.45 -31.41
CA ARG A 294 1.66 15.19 -30.88
C ARG A 294 0.63 15.67 -31.89
N LEU A 295 -0.30 14.79 -32.22
CA LEU A 295 -1.44 15.07 -33.07
C LEU A 295 -2.70 15.18 -32.21
N PHE A 296 -3.60 16.06 -32.62
CA PHE A 296 -4.83 16.41 -31.93
C PHE A 296 -6.02 16.05 -32.83
N GLU A 297 -7.03 15.38 -32.28
CA GLU A 297 -8.24 15.01 -33.01
C GLU A 297 -9.26 16.16 -32.95
N LEU A 298 -9.70 16.62 -34.11
CA LEU A 298 -10.78 17.60 -34.27
C LEU A 298 -12.02 16.92 -34.84
N SER A 299 -13.19 17.24 -34.32
CA SER A 299 -14.47 16.93 -34.94
C SER A 299 -14.91 18.02 -35.91
N VAL A 300 -15.49 17.62 -37.05
CA VAL A 300 -16.05 18.52 -38.06
C VAL A 300 -17.57 18.53 -37.92
N LYS A 301 -18.13 19.69 -37.56
CA LYS A 301 -19.58 19.90 -37.41
C LYS A 301 -20.30 19.65 -38.74
N GLY A 302 -21.45 18.97 -38.69
CA GLY A 302 -22.29 18.71 -39.86
C GLY A 302 -21.80 17.59 -40.79
N GLN A 303 -20.59 17.06 -40.62
CA GLN A 303 -20.06 15.97 -41.44
C GLN A 303 -20.08 14.64 -40.66
N LYS A 304 -20.54 13.57 -41.31
CA LYS A 304 -20.51 12.21 -40.77
C LYS A 304 -19.52 11.35 -41.56
N ALA A 305 -18.82 10.46 -40.88
CA ALA A 305 -18.05 9.39 -41.49
C ALA A 305 -19.00 8.29 -42.02
N ALA A 306 -18.45 7.38 -42.83
CA ALA A 306 -19.22 6.29 -43.45
C ALA A 306 -19.93 5.35 -42.46
N ASP A 307 -19.55 5.40 -41.18
CA ASP A 307 -20.14 4.64 -40.07
C ASP A 307 -21.24 5.41 -39.29
N GLY A 308 -21.63 6.61 -39.76
CA GLY A 308 -22.65 7.45 -39.15
C GLY A 308 -22.16 8.30 -37.96
N LYS A 309 -20.89 8.19 -37.55
CA LYS A 309 -20.29 9.03 -36.49
C LYS A 309 -19.84 10.38 -37.03
N VAL A 310 -19.68 11.36 -36.14
CA VAL A 310 -19.12 12.68 -36.49
C VAL A 310 -17.75 12.49 -37.13
N LYS A 311 -17.52 13.08 -38.31
CA LYS A 311 -16.25 12.98 -39.02
C LYS A 311 -15.17 13.69 -38.21
N THR A 312 -14.04 13.02 -38.01
CA THR A 312 -12.88 13.59 -37.32
C THR A 312 -11.68 13.70 -38.25
N ILE A 313 -10.81 14.66 -37.95
CA ILE A 313 -9.52 14.89 -38.62
C ILE A 313 -8.40 14.97 -37.57
N TRP A 314 -7.18 14.63 -37.98
CA TRP A 314 -6.00 14.75 -37.12
C TRP A 314 -5.15 15.92 -37.57
N VAL A 315 -4.77 16.79 -36.63
CA VAL A 315 -3.92 17.95 -36.88
C VAL A 315 -2.67 17.92 -36.01
N GLY A 316 -1.55 18.38 -36.56
CA GLY A 316 -0.34 18.67 -35.80
C GLY A 316 -0.20 20.17 -35.55
N VAL A 317 0.68 20.55 -34.62
CA VAL A 317 1.02 21.94 -34.31
C VAL A 317 2.46 22.19 -34.73
N ASN A 318 2.68 23.16 -35.62
CA ASN A 318 4.00 23.61 -36.06
C ASN A 318 4.75 24.37 -34.94
N LYS A 319 6.05 24.62 -35.14
CA LYS A 319 6.87 25.37 -34.18
C LYS A 319 6.39 26.82 -33.97
N ASP A 320 5.75 27.40 -34.99
CA ASP A 320 5.14 28.73 -34.97
C ASP A 320 3.72 28.74 -34.36
N GLY A 321 3.22 27.58 -33.94
CA GLY A 321 1.89 27.41 -33.37
C GLY A 321 0.80 27.12 -34.39
N THR A 322 1.05 27.22 -35.70
CA THR A 322 0.03 26.97 -36.72
C THR A 322 -0.38 25.49 -36.81
N LEU A 323 -1.65 25.23 -37.15
CA LEU A 323 -2.16 23.87 -37.33
C LEU A 323 -1.90 23.38 -38.75
N TYR A 324 -1.55 22.10 -38.90
CA TYR A 324 -1.45 21.44 -40.19
C TYR A 324 -2.23 20.12 -40.21
N LEU A 325 -2.89 19.83 -41.32
CA LEU A 325 -3.63 18.58 -41.51
C LEU A 325 -2.66 17.42 -41.67
N VAL A 326 -2.92 16.31 -40.99
CA VAL A 326 -2.21 15.05 -41.24
C VAL A 326 -3.09 14.16 -42.09
N GLU A 327 -2.69 13.97 -43.36
CA GLU A 327 -3.30 12.96 -44.20
C GLU A 327 -2.99 11.57 -43.61
N GLU A 328 -4.03 10.84 -43.22
CA GLU A 328 -3.88 9.43 -42.88
C GLU A 328 -3.54 8.66 -44.16
N LYS A 329 -2.27 8.27 -44.31
CA LYS A 329 -1.90 7.24 -45.29
C LYS A 329 -2.76 6.00 -44.99
N LYS A 330 -3.65 5.64 -45.93
CA LYS A 330 -4.34 4.35 -45.89
C LYS A 330 -3.30 3.25 -45.61
N PRO A 331 -3.56 2.33 -44.67
CA PRO A 331 -2.65 1.21 -44.46
C PRO A 331 -2.51 0.45 -45.78
N LYS A 332 -1.28 0.24 -46.25
CA LYS A 332 -1.03 -0.65 -47.39
C LYS A 332 -1.60 -2.02 -47.03
N ALA A 333 -2.48 -2.52 -47.89
CA ALA A 333 -2.92 -3.91 -47.84
C ALA A 333 -1.68 -4.81 -47.88
N ASN A 334 -1.55 -5.66 -46.87
CA ASN A 334 -0.42 -6.57 -46.73
C ASN A 334 -0.69 -7.76 -47.66
N GLU A 335 -0.18 -7.71 -48.90
CA GLU A 335 -0.06 -8.89 -49.75
C GLU A 335 1.19 -9.68 -49.37
N LYS A 336 0.98 -10.99 -49.29
CA LYS A 336 1.86 -12.01 -48.71
C LYS A 336 3.16 -12.22 -49.49
N GLY A 337 4.18 -12.63 -48.73
CA GLY A 337 4.93 -13.85 -49.05
C GLY A 337 6.28 -13.67 -49.74
N SER A 338 7.34 -14.06 -49.02
CA SER A 338 8.49 -14.87 -49.47
C SER A 338 9.65 -14.65 -48.49
N GLU A 339 9.94 -15.69 -47.71
CA GLU A 339 11.15 -16.51 -47.84
C GLU A 339 12.35 -15.95 -47.06
N LYS A 340 12.62 -16.62 -45.95
CA LYS A 340 13.84 -16.48 -45.16
C LYS A 340 14.84 -17.50 -45.73
N PRO A 341 15.99 -17.11 -46.28
CA PRO A 341 16.97 -18.08 -46.72
C PRO A 341 17.68 -18.71 -45.51
N LYS A 342 17.68 -20.04 -45.48
CA LYS A 342 18.63 -20.86 -44.74
C LYS A 342 20.00 -20.75 -45.41
N THR A 343 21.05 -20.61 -44.62
CA THR A 343 22.38 -21.16 -44.95
C THR A 343 22.96 -21.80 -43.70
N GLY A 344 23.23 -23.10 -43.80
CA GLY A 344 24.00 -23.88 -42.84
C GLY A 344 25.03 -24.73 -43.57
N GLY A 345 26.08 -25.10 -42.83
CA GLY A 345 27.19 -25.99 -43.22
C GLY A 345 28.52 -25.23 -43.31
N GLY A 346 29.63 -25.63 -42.70
CA GLY A 346 29.96 -26.78 -41.85
C GLY A 346 31.49 -26.92 -41.69
N THR A 347 31.94 -27.13 -40.45
CA THR A 347 33.03 -28.03 -39.97
C THR A 347 34.50 -27.90 -40.38
N THR A 348 35.38 -27.85 -39.34
CA THR A 348 36.57 -28.72 -39.04
C THR A 348 37.10 -28.34 -37.64
N GLU A 349 36.89 -29.15 -36.59
CA GLU A 349 37.82 -30.12 -35.96
C GLU A 349 38.82 -29.54 -34.91
N GLN A 350 38.44 -29.69 -33.62
CA GLN A 350 39.16 -30.18 -32.40
C GLN A 350 40.64 -29.80 -32.05
N PRO A 351 41.17 -30.14 -30.84
CA PRO A 351 40.69 -29.89 -29.46
C PRO A 351 41.84 -29.43 -28.50
N ASN A 352 41.57 -28.81 -27.34
CA ASN A 352 42.46 -29.03 -26.17
C ASN A 352 41.87 -28.64 -24.80
N PHE A 353 42.22 -29.47 -23.81
CA PHE A 353 41.97 -29.42 -22.38
C PHE A 353 42.59 -28.21 -21.66
N GLY A 354 42.04 -27.82 -20.50
CA GLY A 354 42.82 -27.06 -19.52
C GLY A 354 42.05 -26.35 -18.41
N ILE A 355 41.68 -27.06 -17.35
CA ILE A 355 41.40 -26.48 -16.03
C ILE A 355 42.69 -25.85 -15.49
N LYS A 356 42.62 -24.63 -14.93
CA LYS A 356 43.36 -24.24 -13.71
C LYS A 356 42.90 -22.90 -13.12
N HIS A 357 42.58 -22.95 -11.83
CA HIS A 357 42.51 -21.84 -10.88
C HIS A 357 43.79 -20.99 -10.87
N LYS A 358 43.67 -19.70 -10.54
CA LYS A 358 44.39 -19.08 -9.41
C LYS A 358 43.92 -17.66 -9.07
N ASN A 359 43.97 -17.41 -7.77
CA ASN A 359 43.71 -16.19 -7.02
C ASN A 359 44.63 -15.00 -7.37
N GLN A 360 44.12 -13.81 -7.00
CA GLN A 360 44.81 -12.65 -6.39
C GLN A 360 45.70 -11.77 -7.28
N PRO A 361 46.00 -10.50 -6.88
CA PRO A 361 46.17 -9.94 -5.52
C PRO A 361 44.90 -9.66 -4.69
#